data_AF-A0AAW0KGB7-F1
#
_entry.id   AF-A0AAW0KGB7-F1
#
_cell.length_a   1.000
_cell.length_b   1.000
_cell.length_c   1.000
_cell.angle_alpha   90.00
_cell.angle_beta   90.00
_cell.angle_gamma   90.00
#
_symmetry.space_group_name_H-M   'P 1'
#
loop_
_entity.id
_entity.type
_entity.pdbx_description
1 polymer ?
#
loop_
_entity_poly.entity_id
_entity_poly.type
_entity_poly.pdbx_seq_one_letter_code
_entity_poly.pdbx_strand_id
1 'polypeptide(L)' 'MHFFLYGLGEEVVRRLINHQKFSFENPKCTDPHVKANALLQAHFSRQIVGGNLASDQQEVFLSASRLLQAMVDVISSNGW' A
#
# COMPACT_ATOMS: atom_id res chain seq x y z
N MET A 1 23.38 -14.10 -5.10
CA MET A 1 22.07 -14.41 -4.49
C MET A 1 21.23 -13.19 -4.09
N HIS A 2 21.79 -11.96 -4.04
CA HIS A 2 21.07 -10.73 -3.67
C HIS A 2 20.19 -10.13 -4.82
N PHE A 3 20.51 -10.44 -6.08
CA PHE A 3 19.82 -9.89 -7.26
C PHE A 3 18.42 -10.51 -7.53
N PHE A 4 18.16 -11.72 -7.04
CA PHE A 4 16.88 -12.42 -7.27
C PHE A 4 15.77 -11.95 -6.32
N LEU A 5 16.11 -11.40 -5.15
CA LEU A 5 15.13 -10.96 -4.14
C LEU A 5 14.50 -9.60 -4.48
N TYR A 6 15.23 -8.71 -5.15
CA TYR A 6 14.73 -7.36 -5.49
C TYR A 6 13.63 -7.40 -6.57
N GLY A 7 13.79 -8.22 -7.61
CA GLY A 7 12.81 -8.31 -8.71
C GLY A 7 11.48 -8.96 -8.30
N LEU A 8 11.50 -9.91 -7.36
CA LEU A 8 10.30 -10.59 -6.87
C LEU A 8 9.33 -9.63 -6.16
N GLY A 9 9.85 -8.67 -5.40
CA GLY A 9 9.02 -7.68 -4.71
C GLY A 9 8.26 -6.79 -5.68
N GLU A 10 8.91 -6.32 -6.74
CA GLU A 10 8.30 -5.46 -7.75
C GLU A 10 7.26 -6.22 -8.59
N GLU A 11 7.49 -7.50 -8.89
CA GLU A 11 6.53 -8.31 -9.65
C GLU A 11 5.26 -8.58 -8.84
N VAL A 12 5.38 -8.83 -7.53
CA VAL A 12 4.21 -8.99 -6.64
C VAL A 12 3.42 -7.69 -6.53
N VAL A 13 4.09 -6.54 -6.36
CA VAL A 13 3.43 -5.22 -6.34
C VAL A 13 2.73 -4.96 -7.68
N ARG A 14 3.36 -5.30 -8.81
CA ARG A 14 2.76 -5.16 -10.14
C ARG A 14 1.53 -6.04 -10.32
N ARG A 15 1.53 -7.28 -9.81
CA ARG A 15 0.35 -8.16 -9.81
C ARG A 15 -0.76 -7.60 -8.95
N LEU A 16 -0.43 -7.07 -7.77
CA LEU A 16 -1.41 -6.41 -6.91
C LEU A 16 -2.06 -5.27 -7.67
N ILE A 17 -1.30 -4.29 -8.18
CA ILE A 17 -1.79 -3.12 -8.93
C ILE A 17 -2.80 -3.50 -10.04
N ASN A 18 -2.54 -4.57 -10.80
CA ASN A 18 -3.41 -4.98 -11.90
C ASN A 18 -4.72 -5.66 -11.45
N HIS A 19 -4.79 -6.15 -10.21
CA HIS A 19 -5.92 -6.89 -9.66
C HIS A 19 -6.62 -6.15 -8.51
N GLN A 20 -6.70 -4.80 -8.57
CA GLN A 20 -7.31 -4.01 -7.50
C GLN A 20 -8.59 -3.30 -7.94
N LYS A 21 -9.44 -3.02 -6.95
CA LYS A 21 -10.72 -2.33 -7.17
C LYS A 21 -10.54 -0.90 -7.67
N PHE A 22 -9.48 -0.21 -7.25
CA PHE A 22 -9.18 1.15 -7.69
C PHE A 22 -7.99 1.12 -8.64
N SER A 23 -8.24 1.53 -9.89
CA SER A 23 -7.21 1.60 -10.92
C SER A 23 -6.21 2.72 -10.61
N PHE A 24 -4.95 2.51 -10.97
CA PHE A 24 -3.88 3.48 -10.79
C PHE A 24 -3.74 4.30 -12.08
N GLU A 25 -3.84 5.63 -11.99
CA GLU A 25 -3.76 6.52 -13.16
C GLU A 25 -2.36 6.54 -13.82
N ASN A 26 -1.31 6.11 -13.11
CA ASN A 26 0.04 5.91 -13.67
C ASN A 26 0.93 5.02 -12.77
N PRO A 27 0.80 3.68 -12.80
CA PRO A 27 1.46 2.81 -11.83
C PRO A 27 2.96 2.66 -12.11
N LYS A 28 3.77 3.50 -11.48
CA LYS A 28 5.21 3.24 -11.31
C LYS A 28 5.40 2.39 -10.06
N CYS A 29 5.76 1.12 -10.21
CA CYS A 29 6.03 0.23 -9.06
C CYS A 29 7.18 0.72 -8.16
N THR A 30 8.04 1.60 -8.68
CA THR A 30 9.12 2.25 -7.94
C THR A 30 8.64 3.41 -7.08
N ASP A 31 7.42 3.90 -7.29
CA ASP A 31 6.88 5.02 -6.54
C ASP A 31 6.37 4.53 -5.16
N PRO A 32 6.84 5.14 -4.06
CA PRO A 32 6.48 4.70 -2.71
C PRO A 32 4.98 4.91 -2.41
N HIS A 33 4.34 5.91 -3.01
CA HIS A 33 2.90 6.14 -2.83
C HIS A 33 2.07 5.08 -3.55
N VAL A 34 2.48 4.68 -4.77
CA VAL A 34 1.86 3.58 -5.52
C VAL A 34 2.00 2.27 -4.74
N LYS A 35 3.20 1.96 -4.22
CA LYS A 35 3.44 0.77 -3.41
C LYS A 35 2.59 0.76 -2.13
N ALA A 36 2.55 1.87 -1.39
CA ALA A 36 1.74 1.98 -0.16
C ALA A 36 0.23 1.79 -0.45
N ASN A 37 -0.29 2.41 -1.51
CA ASN A 37 -1.68 2.28 -1.90
C ASN A 37 -2.02 0.82 -2.30
N ALA A 38 -1.15 0.17 -3.08
CA ALA A 38 -1.34 -1.23 -3.47
C ALA A 38 -1.37 -2.18 -2.24
N LEU A 39 -0.48 -1.95 -1.27
CA LEU A 39 -0.43 -2.72 -0.02
C LEU A 39 -1.67 -2.49 0.87
N LEU A 40 -2.16 -1.25 0.97
CA LEU A 40 -3.39 -0.95 1.72
C LEU A 40 -4.61 -1.62 1.10
N GLN A 41 -4.78 -1.50 -0.21
CA GLN A 41 -5.88 -2.14 -0.93
C GLN A 41 -5.78 -3.68 -0.86
N ALA A 42 -4.57 -4.26 -0.87
CA ALA A 42 -4.36 -5.68 -0.64
C ALA A 42 -4.81 -6.10 0.77
N HIS A 43 -4.49 -5.28 1.79
CA HIS A 43 -4.92 -5.49 3.18
C HIS A 43 -6.45 -5.50 3.30
N PHE A 44 -7.13 -4.48 2.77
CA PHE A 44 -8.58 -4.39 2.78
C PHE A 44 -9.27 -5.52 1.99
N SER A 45 -8.60 -6.03 0.96
CA SER A 45 -9.06 -7.19 0.18
C SER A 45 -8.74 -8.54 0.84
N ARG A 46 -8.13 -8.54 2.04
CA ARG A 46 -7.64 -9.74 2.75
C ARG A 46 -6.69 -10.60 1.92
N GLN A 47 -5.94 -9.98 1.00
CA GLN A 47 -4.91 -10.65 0.23
C GLN A 47 -3.65 -10.80 1.09
N ILE A 48 -3.16 -12.03 1.21
CA ILE A 48 -1.94 -12.31 1.97
C ILE A 48 -0.74 -11.85 1.15
N VAL A 49 0.00 -10.87 1.66
CA VAL A 49 1.26 -10.40 1.08
C VAL A 49 2.39 -11.00 1.91
N GLY A 50 3.28 -11.79 1.29
CA GLY A 50 4.35 -12.51 1.98
C GLY A 50 5.72 -11.81 1.91
N GLY A 51 6.67 -12.27 2.73
CA GLY A 51 8.06 -11.80 2.71
C GLY A 51 8.22 -10.35 3.16
N ASN A 52 9.17 -9.63 2.55
CA ASN A 52 9.49 -8.23 2.90
C ASN A 52 8.28 -7.28 2.77
N LEU A 53 7.34 -7.60 1.87
CA LEU A 53 6.14 -6.81 1.64
C LEU A 53 5.14 -6.87 2.82
N ALA A 54 5.19 -7.93 3.64
CA ALA A 54 4.37 -8.01 4.85
C ALA A 54 4.81 -6.98 5.90
N SER A 55 6.13 -6.82 6.07
CA SER A 55 6.71 -5.79 6.94
C SER A 55 6.41 -4.39 6.41
N ASP A 56 6.59 -4.16 5.09
CA ASP A 56 6.22 -2.90 4.44
C ASP A 56 4.72 -2.58 4.65
N GLN A 57 3.84 -3.58 4.53
CA GLN A 57 2.40 -3.42 4.72
C GLN A 57 2.06 -3.01 6.16
N GLN A 58 2.77 -3.57 7.15
CA GLN A 58 2.57 -3.23 8.56
C GLN A 58 3.01 -1.79 8.87
N GLU A 59 4.15 -1.35 8.34
CA GLU A 59 4.59 0.04 8.50
C GLU A 59 3.60 1.03 7.87
N VAL A 60 3.17 0.76 6.63
CA VAL A 60 2.17 1.59 5.94
C VAL A 60 0.86 1.64 6.71
N PHE A 61 0.41 0.52 7.29
CA PHE A 61 -0.81 0.47 8.08
C PHE A 61 -0.73 1.33 9.35
N LEU A 62 0.41 1.32 10.06
CA LEU A 62 0.63 2.15 11.23
C LEU A 62 0.61 3.66 10.90
N SER A 63 1.19 4.05 9.76
CA SER A 63 1.10 5.44 9.29
C SER A 63 -0.32 5.80 8.86
N ALA A 64 -1.01 4.91 8.14
CA ALA A 64 -2.36 5.14 7.65
C ALA A 64 -3.37 5.35 8.78
N SER A 65 -3.29 4.59 9.88
CA SER A 65 -4.20 4.76 11.02
C SER A 65 -4.07 6.14 11.68
N ARG A 66 -2.84 6.65 11.82
CA ARG A 66 -2.57 7.99 12.37
C ARG A 66 -3.06 9.09 11.43
N LEU A 67 -2.88 8.91 10.11
CA LEU A 67 -3.39 9.84 9.10
C LEU A 67 -4.92 9.87 9.08
N LEU A 68 -5.58 8.70 9.15
CA LEU A 68 -7.04 8.62 9.21
C LEU A 68 -7.59 9.32 10.46
N GLN A 69 -6.94 9.12 11.62
CA GLN A 69 -7.34 9.82 12.84
C GLN A 69 -7.20 11.34 12.67
N ALA A 70 -6.07 11.82 12.16
CA ALA A 70 -5.87 13.24 11.88
C ALA A 70 -6.89 13.81 10.88
N MET A 71 -7.27 13.05 9.85
CA MET A 71 -8.33 13.43 8.91
C MET A 71 -9.68 13.57 9.62
N VAL A 72 -10.03 12.64 10.51
CA VAL A 72 -11.25 12.70 11.32
C VAL A 72 -11.23 13.92 12.24
N ASP A 73 -10.11 14.19 12.92
CA ASP A 73 -9.96 15.37 13.78
C ASP A 73 -10.13 16.67 12.99
N VAL A 74 -9.53 16.77 11.79
CA VAL A 74 -9.67 17.94 10.91
C VAL A 74 -11.11 18.12 10.41
N ILE A 75 -11.76 17.06 9.93
CA ILE A 75 -13.14 17.12 9.44
C ILE A 75 -14.10 17.50 10.58
N SER A 76 -13.95 16.86 11.74
CA SER A 76 -14.78 17.13 12.92
C SER A 76 -14.58 18.55 13.46
N SER A 77 -13.36 19.09 13.37
CA SER A 77 -13.07 20.47 13.79
C SER A 77 -13.59 21.53 12.81
N ASN A 78 -13.70 21.20 11.53
CA ASN A 78 -14.22 22.10 10.51
C ASN A 78 -15.74 21.96 10.29
N GLY A 79 -16.39 20.95 10.90
CA GLY A 79 -17.85 20.77 10.87
C GLY A 79 -18.41 20.43 9.48
N TRP A 80 -17.65 19.71 8.66
CA TRP A 80 -18.07 19.28 7.30
C TRP A 80 -19.10 18.16 7.33
#